data_AF-A0A368VJD9-F1
#
_entry.id   AF-A0A368VJD9-F1
#
_cell.length_a   1.000
_cell.length_b   1.000
_cell.length_c   1.000
_cell.angle_alpha   90.00
_cell.angle_beta   90.00
_cell.angle_gamma   90.00
#
_symmetry.space_group_name_H-M   'P 1'
#
loop_
_entity.id
_entity.type
_entity.pdbx_description
1 polymer ?
#
loop_
_entity_poly.entity_id
_entity_poly.type
_entity_poly.pdbx_seq_one_letter_code
_entity_poly.pdbx_strand_id
1 'polypeptide(L)'
;MNLMTPVFIGTLIVILFLSGCGNFQISKSVESEETVSLSTSSTIPIEERIPGDGNELRKIAWGQVGEIARETVIGDWKEASIEKSSFEQVPLKKDSIKTSNNIYKVTFKTNQDELIGAIGIYIDAVSNQVVGEDARD
;
A
#
# COMPACT_ATOMS: atom_id res chain seq x y z
N MET A 1 6.59 -51.31 -25.67
CA MET A 1 7.19 -51.24 -24.32
C MET A 1 6.32 -50.31 -23.50
N ASN A 2 5.52 -50.86 -22.59
CA ASN A 2 4.56 -50.10 -21.78
C ASN A 2 5.29 -49.43 -20.61
N LEU A 3 5.31 -48.09 -20.58
CA LEU A 3 5.76 -47.32 -19.42
C LEU A 3 4.54 -46.99 -18.56
N MET A 4 4.55 -47.56 -17.36
CA MET A 4 3.56 -47.39 -16.31
C MET A 4 4.02 -46.22 -15.43
N THR A 5 3.30 -45.10 -15.44
CA THR A 5 3.55 -43.97 -14.54
C THR A 5 2.60 -44.03 -13.34
N PRO A 6 3.09 -43.87 -12.10
CA PRO A 6 2.23 -43.81 -10.93
C PRO A 6 1.59 -42.43 -10.76
N VAL A 7 0.30 -42.47 -10.42
CA VAL A 7 -0.57 -41.35 -10.05
C VAL A 7 -0.20 -40.90 -8.64
N PHE A 8 0.27 -39.65 -8.48
CA PHE A 8 0.45 -39.03 -7.17
C PHE A 8 -0.83 -38.28 -6.79
N ILE A 9 -1.66 -38.93 -5.97
CA ILE A 9 -2.76 -38.31 -5.21
C ILE A 9 -2.12 -37.67 -3.97
N GLY A 10 -1.93 -36.34 -4.02
CA GLY A 10 -1.33 -35.54 -2.96
C GLY A 10 -2.38 -34.68 -2.26
N THR A 11 -2.82 -35.17 -1.11
CA THR A 11 -3.81 -34.69 -0.13
C THR A 11 -3.97 -33.17 0.03
N LEU A 12 -5.23 -32.74 -0.13
CA LEU A 12 -5.79 -31.46 0.26
C LEU A 12 -5.76 -31.32 1.80
N ILE A 13 -4.94 -30.42 2.33
CA ILE A 13 -4.96 -30.05 3.76
C ILE A 13 -5.61 -28.68 3.88
N VAL A 14 -6.88 -28.67 4.27
CA VAL A 14 -7.63 -27.49 4.72
C VAL A 14 -7.34 -27.31 6.20
N ILE A 15 -6.59 -26.28 6.56
CA ILE A 15 -6.43 -25.85 7.96
C ILE A 15 -7.20 -24.53 8.12
N LEU A 16 -8.41 -24.67 8.67
CA LEU A 16 -9.19 -23.61 9.29
C LEU A 16 -8.73 -23.45 10.75
N PHE A 17 -8.13 -22.31 11.09
CA PHE A 17 -8.08 -21.80 12.47
C PHE A 17 -8.47 -20.32 12.39
N LEU A 18 -9.71 -19.98 12.74
CA LEU A 18 -10.21 -19.73 14.10
C LEU A 18 -9.88 -18.31 14.57
N SER A 19 -10.94 -17.52 14.55
CA SER A 19 -11.16 -16.19 15.05
C SER A 19 -10.51 -15.94 16.42
N GLY A 20 -9.64 -14.93 16.50
CA GLY A 20 -9.16 -14.35 17.75
C GLY A 20 -9.62 -12.91 17.88
N CYS A 21 -10.83 -12.68 18.41
CA CYS A 21 -11.26 -11.37 18.91
C CYS A 21 -10.56 -11.11 20.25
N GLY A 22 -9.47 -10.35 20.21
CA GLY A 22 -8.83 -9.79 21.39
C GLY A 22 -9.52 -8.49 21.81
N ASN A 23 -10.07 -8.51 23.02
CA ASN A 23 -10.88 -7.49 23.66
C ASN A 23 -10.03 -6.24 24.04
N PHE A 24 -10.35 -5.07 23.49
CA PHE A 24 -9.69 -3.80 23.80
C PHE A 24 -10.37 -3.14 25.01
N GLN A 25 -9.71 -3.20 26.18
CA GLN A 25 -10.17 -2.52 27.39
C GLN A 25 -9.77 -1.05 27.34
N ILE A 26 -10.77 -0.19 27.21
CA ILE A 26 -10.69 1.27 27.38
C ILE A 26 -10.70 1.56 28.87
N SER A 27 -9.59 2.06 29.41
CA SER A 27 -9.54 2.69 30.72
C SER A 27 -9.56 4.22 30.61
N LYS A 28 -10.31 4.78 31.54
CA LYS A 28 -10.99 6.09 31.55
C LYS A 28 -10.14 7.18 32.22
N SER A 29 -10.24 8.38 31.66
CA SER A 29 -10.19 9.74 32.24
C SER A 29 -9.23 10.06 33.40
N VAL A 30 -8.36 11.06 33.20
CA VAL A 30 -8.16 12.14 34.19
C VAL A 30 -8.11 13.49 33.49
N GLU A 31 -8.92 14.36 34.05
CA GLU A 31 -9.22 15.76 33.77
C GLU A 31 -8.14 16.66 34.39
N SER A 32 -7.70 17.67 33.64
CA SER A 32 -7.16 18.89 34.23
C SER A 32 -7.39 20.02 33.24
N GLU A 33 -8.37 20.85 33.60
CA GLU A 33 -8.61 22.16 33.03
C GLU A 33 -7.37 23.04 33.19
N GLU A 34 -6.94 23.68 32.11
CA GLU A 34 -6.42 25.04 32.24
C GLU A 34 -6.84 25.87 31.04
N THR A 35 -7.34 27.04 31.39
CA THR A 35 -8.02 28.03 30.58
C THR A 35 -7.06 28.86 29.72
N VAL A 36 -7.67 29.59 28.79
CA VAL A 36 -7.23 30.85 28.14
C VAL A 36 -6.51 30.71 26.79
N SER A 37 -7.24 30.97 25.71
CA SER A 37 -7.06 32.14 24.83
C SER A 37 -7.36 31.84 23.36
N LEU A 38 -8.36 32.55 22.84
CA LEU A 38 -8.40 33.27 21.55
C LEU A 38 -7.82 32.60 20.27
N SER A 39 -8.67 32.68 19.23
CA SER A 39 -8.28 32.85 17.83
C SER A 39 -7.77 31.61 17.10
N THR A 40 -8.67 30.90 16.42
CA THR A 40 -8.88 31.08 14.98
C THR A 40 -9.89 30.04 14.50
N SER A 41 -10.96 30.54 13.87
CA SER A 41 -11.84 29.75 13.02
C SER A 41 -11.02 29.24 11.84
N SER A 42 -10.34 28.11 12.01
CA SER A 42 -9.67 27.42 10.93
C SER A 42 -10.70 26.57 10.21
N THR A 43 -11.27 27.15 9.15
CA THR A 43 -11.85 26.40 8.04
C THR A 43 -10.85 25.31 7.66
N ILE A 44 -11.16 24.06 8.03
CA ILE A 44 -10.37 22.90 7.64
C ILE A 44 -10.23 22.96 6.11
N PRO A 45 -9.01 23.07 5.55
CA PRO A 45 -8.82 22.99 4.12
C PRO A 45 -9.33 21.61 3.70
N ILE A 46 -10.27 21.63 2.76
CA ILE A 46 -10.94 20.47 2.18
C ILE A 46 -9.90 19.39 1.96
N GLU A 47 -9.91 18.39 2.84
CA GLU A 47 -9.09 17.20 2.73
C GLU A 47 -9.51 16.56 1.42
N GLU A 48 -8.62 16.63 0.43
CA GLU A 48 -8.84 16.00 -0.87
C GLU A 48 -8.90 14.50 -0.61
N ARG A 49 -10.13 14.02 -0.39
CA ARG A 49 -10.45 12.64 -0.09
C ARG A 49 -9.88 11.80 -1.21
N ILE A 50 -8.81 11.05 -0.91
CA ILE A 50 -8.21 10.07 -1.81
C ILE A 50 -9.39 9.26 -2.39
N PRO A 51 -9.63 9.29 -3.72
CA PRO A 51 -10.70 8.52 -4.32
C PRO A 51 -10.30 7.04 -4.24
N GLY A 52 -10.76 6.36 -3.19
CA GLY A 52 -10.44 4.97 -2.89
C GLY A 52 -10.08 4.75 -1.41
N ASP A 53 -10.33 3.54 -0.90
CA ASP A 53 -9.70 3.12 0.36
C ASP A 53 -8.19 3.03 0.09
N GLY A 54 -7.37 3.75 0.86
CA GLY A 54 -5.90 3.70 0.70
C GLY A 54 -5.36 2.26 0.72
N ASN A 55 -6.05 1.33 1.39
CA ASN A 55 -5.70 -0.09 1.35
C ASN A 55 -5.82 -0.72 -0.05
N GLU A 56 -6.75 -0.28 -0.88
CA GLU A 56 -6.90 -0.76 -2.25
C GLU A 56 -5.70 -0.36 -3.11
N LEU A 57 -5.30 0.92 -3.05
CA LEU A 57 -4.09 1.41 -3.74
C LEU A 57 -2.84 0.66 -3.28
N ARG A 58 -2.67 0.47 -1.96
CA ARG A 58 -1.55 -0.30 -1.42
C ARG A 58 -1.56 -1.75 -1.90
N LYS A 59 -2.74 -2.37 -1.98
CA LYS A 59 -2.88 -3.77 -2.42
C LYS A 59 -2.51 -3.92 -3.89
N ILE A 60 -2.97 -3.00 -4.75
CA ILE A 60 -2.61 -2.96 -6.17
C ILE A 60 -1.09 -2.78 -6.32
N ALA A 61 -0.52 -1.81 -5.61
CA ALA A 61 0.91 -1.53 -5.63
C ALA A 61 1.74 -2.75 -5.17
N TRP A 62 1.37 -3.36 -4.04
CA TRP A 62 2.02 -4.55 -3.51
C TRP A 62 2.00 -5.72 -4.49
N GLY A 63 0.90 -5.88 -5.22
CA GLY A 63 0.75 -6.88 -6.27
C GLY A 63 1.73 -6.72 -7.42
N GLN A 64 2.25 -5.52 -7.68
CA GLN A 64 3.27 -5.26 -8.71
C GLN A 64 4.70 -5.45 -8.22
N VAL A 65 4.95 -5.33 -6.91
CA VAL A 65 6.29 -5.55 -6.37
C VAL A 65 6.70 -7.01 -6.60
N GLY A 66 7.83 -7.25 -7.27
CA GLY A 66 8.35 -8.60 -7.48
C GLY A 66 8.74 -9.30 -6.18
N GLU A 67 8.75 -10.63 -6.17
CA GLU A 67 8.98 -11.44 -4.96
C GLU A 67 10.29 -11.06 -4.23
N ILE A 68 11.40 -10.99 -4.98
CA ILE A 68 12.72 -10.61 -4.44
C ILE A 68 12.67 -9.20 -3.83
N ALA A 69 12.00 -8.25 -4.48
CA ALA A 69 11.90 -6.89 -3.98
C ALA A 69 11.04 -6.80 -2.72
N ARG A 70 10.00 -7.63 -2.58
CA ARG A 70 9.17 -7.68 -1.36
C ARG A 70 9.95 -8.12 -0.14
N GLU A 71 10.95 -8.99 -0.29
CA GLU A 71 11.82 -9.42 0.81
C GLU A 71 12.63 -8.27 1.43
N THR A 72 12.83 -7.19 0.67
CA THR A 72 13.54 -6.00 1.15
C THR A 72 12.64 -5.05 1.93
N VAL A 73 11.31 -5.19 1.83
CA VAL A 73 10.35 -4.24 2.41
C VAL A 73 10.30 -4.38 3.93
N ILE A 74 10.37 -3.25 4.62
CA ILE A 74 10.31 -3.17 6.08
C ILE A 74 8.86 -2.92 6.50
N GLY A 75 8.33 -3.79 7.36
CA GLY A 75 6.99 -3.65 7.95
C GLY A 75 5.87 -4.28 7.12
N ASP A 76 4.62 -3.92 7.43
CA ASP A 76 3.44 -4.38 6.67
C ASP A 76 3.22 -3.44 5.46
N TRP A 77 2.97 -4.01 4.29
CA TRP A 77 2.64 -3.27 3.07
C TRP A 77 1.40 -2.37 3.24
N LYS A 78 0.51 -2.67 4.19
CA LYS A 78 -0.66 -1.84 4.54
C LYS A 78 -0.29 -0.50 5.18
N GLU A 79 0.93 -0.35 5.67
CA GLU A 79 1.44 0.88 6.28
C GLU A 79 2.20 1.76 5.27
N ALA A 80 2.29 1.33 4.01
CA ALA A 80 2.96 2.09 2.96
C ALA A 80 2.40 3.52 2.82
N SER A 81 3.29 4.48 2.58
CA SER A 81 2.91 5.88 2.37
C SER A 81 2.15 6.01 1.05
N ILE A 82 1.12 6.84 1.02
CA ILE A 82 0.38 7.19 -0.19
C ILE A 82 0.43 8.69 -0.34
N GLU A 83 0.94 9.16 -1.47
CA GLU A 83 1.06 10.58 -1.77
C GLU A 83 0.47 10.86 -3.15
N LYS A 84 -0.24 11.98 -3.29
CA LYS A 84 -0.74 12.42 -4.59
C LYS A 84 0.44 12.84 -5.47
N SER A 85 0.42 12.45 -6.74
CA SER A 85 1.47 12.72 -7.72
C SER A 85 0.86 13.06 -9.08
N SER A 86 1.69 13.37 -10.07
CA SER A 86 1.29 13.63 -11.44
C SER A 86 1.99 12.68 -12.41
N PHE A 87 1.41 12.48 -13.59
CA PHE A 87 1.97 11.54 -14.58
C PHE A 87 3.38 11.95 -15.03
N GLU A 88 3.63 13.25 -15.08
CA GLU A 88 4.92 13.83 -15.47
C GLU A 88 6.04 13.40 -14.52
N GLN A 89 5.72 13.27 -13.23
CA GLN A 89 6.66 12.91 -12.16
C GLN A 89 7.04 11.42 -12.15
N VAL A 90 6.30 10.57 -12.86
CA VAL A 90 6.56 9.12 -12.92
C VAL A 90 7.90 8.88 -13.63
N PRO A 91 8.93 8.31 -12.97
CA PRO A 91 10.25 8.12 -13.57
C PRO A 91 10.24 7.09 -14.70
N LEU A 92 9.74 5.89 -14.41
CA LEU A 92 9.59 4.81 -15.40
C LEU A 92 8.12 4.64 -15.75
N LYS A 93 7.69 5.28 -16.84
CA LYS A 93 6.32 5.24 -17.33
C LYS A 93 6.07 3.93 -18.07
N LYS A 94 4.92 3.30 -17.83
CA LYS A 94 4.42 2.24 -18.70
C LYS A 94 3.83 2.87 -19.97
N ASP A 95 4.37 2.47 -21.11
CA ASP A 95 3.90 2.96 -22.41
C ASP A 95 2.43 2.58 -22.67
N SER A 96 1.75 3.38 -23.50
CA SER A 96 0.41 3.09 -24.02
C SER A 96 -0.75 3.06 -23.00
N ILE A 97 -0.56 3.55 -21.78
CA ILE A 97 -1.64 3.69 -20.81
C ILE A 97 -2.28 5.08 -20.93
N LYS A 98 -3.61 5.11 -21.05
CA LYS A 98 -4.39 6.36 -20.87
C LYS A 98 -4.54 6.59 -19.37
N THR A 99 -3.97 7.68 -18.88
CA THR A 99 -4.01 8.04 -17.47
C THR A 99 -5.00 9.17 -17.22
N SER A 100 -5.63 9.16 -16.06
CA SER A 100 -6.32 10.32 -15.51
C SER A 100 -5.35 11.26 -14.78
N ASN A 101 -5.82 12.42 -14.33
CA ASN A 101 -5.04 13.35 -13.51
C ASN A 101 -4.98 12.94 -12.02
N ASN A 102 -5.56 11.80 -11.63
CA ASN A 102 -5.61 11.31 -10.26
C ASN A 102 -4.58 10.20 -10.04
N ILE A 103 -3.30 10.56 -10.03
CA ILE A 103 -2.22 9.62 -9.83
C ILE A 103 -1.75 9.68 -8.38
N TYR A 104 -1.51 8.50 -7.80
CA TYR A 104 -0.99 8.34 -6.46
C TYR A 104 0.26 7.49 -6.50
N LYS A 105 1.27 7.91 -5.75
CA LYS A 105 2.47 7.15 -5.48
C LYS A 105 2.27 6.38 -4.18
N VAL A 106 2.45 5.07 -4.23
CA VAL A 106 2.55 4.21 -3.05
C VAL A 106 4.03 3.91 -2.83
N THR A 107 4.54 4.25 -1.65
CA THR A 107 5.96 4.09 -1.30
C THR A 107 6.13 3.04 -0.21
N PHE A 108 6.88 1.98 -0.52
CA PHE A 108 7.30 0.95 0.42
C PHE A 108 8.74 1.20 0.85
N LYS A 109 8.96 1.39 2.16
CA LYS A 109 10.32 1.46 2.73
C LYS A 109 11.01 0.13 2.63
N THR A 110 12.30 0.14 2.35
CA THR A 110 13.13 -1.07 2.25
C THR A 110 14.36 -0.99 3.12
N ASN A 111 14.95 -2.14 3.42
CA ASN A 111 16.24 -2.24 4.08
C ASN A 111 17.42 -1.88 3.16
N GLN A 112 17.15 -1.51 1.91
CA GLN A 112 18.13 -1.06 0.92
C GLN A 112 17.86 0.38 0.46
N ASP A 113 17.05 1.16 1.20
CA ASP A 113 16.70 2.53 0.82
C ASP A 113 17.93 3.42 0.64
N GLU A 114 18.99 3.20 1.42
CA GLU A 114 20.26 3.95 1.31
C GLU A 114 21.06 3.64 0.04
N LEU A 115 20.82 2.48 -0.60
CA LEU A 115 21.56 2.01 -1.77
C LEU A 115 20.79 2.25 -3.06
N ILE A 116 19.52 1.83 -3.09
CA ILE A 116 18.68 1.79 -4.29
C ILE A 116 17.31 2.46 -4.08
N GLY A 117 17.12 3.14 -2.95
CA GLY A 117 15.89 3.84 -2.63
C GLY A 117 14.72 2.92 -2.25
N ALA A 118 13.65 3.57 -1.82
CA ALA A 118 12.36 2.93 -1.55
C ALA A 118 11.69 2.47 -2.85
N ILE A 119 10.70 1.58 -2.71
CA ILE A 119 9.89 1.13 -3.85
C ILE A 119 8.71 2.07 -4.02
N GLY A 120 8.72 2.88 -5.07
CA GLY A 120 7.56 3.68 -5.47
C GLY A 120 6.79 3.05 -6.62
N ILE A 121 5.49 2.85 -6.45
CA ILE A 121 4.57 2.41 -7.51
C ILE A 121 3.52 3.49 -7.74
N TYR A 122 3.31 3.88 -9.00
CA TYR A 122 2.37 4.92 -9.37
C TYR A 122 1.09 4.30 -9.93
N ILE A 123 -0.06 4.72 -9.41
CA ILE A 123 -1.37 4.17 -9.74
C ILE A 123 -2.30 5.32 -10.12
N ASP A 124 -3.04 5.17 -11.21
CA ASP A 124 -4.19 6.00 -11.53
C ASP A 124 -5.40 5.51 -10.72
N ALA A 125 -5.86 6.31 -9.77
CA ALA A 125 -6.96 5.95 -8.86
C ALA A 125 -8.33 5.90 -9.52
N VAL A 126 -8.50 6.43 -10.74
CA VAL A 126 -9.78 6.32 -11.48
C VAL A 126 -9.88 4.96 -12.17
N SER A 127 -8.78 4.51 -12.77
CA SER A 127 -8.72 3.25 -13.52
C SER A 127 -8.19 2.07 -12.71
N ASN A 128 -7.64 2.32 -11.51
CA ASN A 128 -6.91 1.37 -10.69
C ASN A 128 -5.76 0.67 -11.45
N GLN A 129 -5.18 1.36 -12.44
CA GLN A 129 -4.07 0.84 -13.24
C GLN A 129 -2.74 1.40 -12.75
N VAL A 130 -1.72 0.55 -12.77
CA VAL A 130 -0.34 0.96 -12.49
C VAL A 130 0.22 1.64 -13.72
N VAL A 131 0.59 2.90 -13.57
CA VAL A 131 1.05 3.77 -14.67
C VAL A 131 2.58 3.85 -14.76
N GLY A 132 3.27 3.37 -13.73
CA GLY A 132 4.73 3.30 -13.70
C GLY A 132 5.27 3.03 -12.31
N GLU A 133 6.59 3.13 -12.19
CA GLU A 133 7.36 2.86 -10.96
C GLU A 133 8.57 3.79 -10.84
N ASP A 134 9.14 3.85 -9.63
CA ASP A 134 10.41 4.54 -9.40
C ASP A 134 11.55 3.82 -10.13
N ALA A 135 12.51 4.60 -10.61
CA ALA A 135 13.74 4.04 -11.16
C ALA A 135 14.60 3.47 -10.01
N ARG A 136 14.88 2.17 -10.08
CA ARG A 136 15.79 1.44 -9.17
C ARG A 136 16.70 0.58 -10.03
N ASP A 137 17.98 0.51 -9.68
CA ASP A 137 19.01 -0.30 -10.32
C ASP A 137 19.38 -1.53 -9.47
#